data_AF-A0A382LVN9-F1
#
_entry.id   AF-A0A382LVN9-F1
#
_cell.length_a   1.000
_cell.length_b   1.000
_cell.length_c   1.000
_cell.angle_alpha   90.00
_cell.angle_beta   90.00
_cell.angle_gamma   90.00
#
_symmetry.space_group_name_H-M   'P 1'
#
loop_
_entity.id
_entity.type
_entity.pdbx_description
1 polymer ?
#
loop_
_entity_poly.entity_id
_entity_poly.type
_entity_poly.pdbx_seq_one_letter_code
_entity_poly.pdbx_strand_id
1 'polypeptide(L)'
;MAAIITNKFRINNAEQFTESFSETAATAYYLFIGRPHAWATDADPQGVSVVEGTDSAPPTPYDTMGAEFYAWDDMIGMKIIASTDVSYVIPRRDWTTGTTYDYYSHDIATGAAANSGATNLFDATFHVVNSNNDVYKCIWNDANTASTTEPTSTSASIATLADGYKWKYMYSLTAAEAINFKSTDFIHVSTDSTVSAAAVDGALDTVVVVAGGSSYTLSTGSTITGIPIRGDYSTLGYCTVTIASGAISAVTVTTAGAGYTYAYIRSADVVAGTNAAGGGSGCNLKVIIPPKNGHGYDAVKELGGYFVMLNKSLVGLEGTSDITVSNDFRRIGLVRDPYNYGTTTVASATTRRQLKVVLGA
;
A
#
# COMPACT_ATOMS: atom_id res chain seq x y z
N MET A 1 10.75 -1.36 28.17
CA MET A 1 11.04 -0.42 27.06
C MET A 1 10.18 -0.86 25.88
N ALA A 2 9.43 0.05 25.26
CA ALA A 2 8.65 -0.27 24.06
C ALA A 2 9.47 0.09 22.81
N ALA A 3 9.42 -0.75 21.79
CA ALA A 3 10.08 -0.52 20.50
C ALA A 3 9.08 -0.76 19.37
N ILE A 4 9.20 0.00 18.28
CA ILE A 4 8.33 -0.12 17.11
C ILE A 4 9.18 -0.19 15.85
N ILE A 5 8.85 -1.13 14.95
CA ILE A 5 9.38 -1.14 13.59
C ILE A 5 8.55 -0.14 12.80
N THR A 6 9.16 0.99 12.45
CA THR A 6 8.45 2.05 11.73
C THR A 6 8.11 1.60 10.31
N ASN A 7 6.99 2.11 9.79
CA ASN A 7 6.61 1.85 8.40
C ASN A 7 7.66 2.36 7.39
N LYS A 8 8.41 3.42 7.74
CA LYS A 8 9.53 3.91 6.91
C LYS A 8 10.62 2.85 6.72
N PHE A 9 10.93 2.08 7.77
CA PHE A 9 11.88 0.98 7.67
C PHE A 9 11.36 -0.17 6.79
N ARG A 10 10.06 -0.48 6.89
CA ARG A 10 9.41 -1.46 6.00
C ARG A 10 9.48 -1.04 4.53
N ILE A 11 9.15 0.22 4.25
CA ILE A 11 9.24 0.80 2.89
C ILE A 11 10.68 0.73 2.38
N ASN A 12 11.66 1.16 3.18
CA ASN A 12 13.07 1.11 2.79
C ASN A 12 13.53 -0.32 2.44
N ASN A 13 13.12 -1.33 3.21
CA ASN A 13 13.46 -2.72 2.90
C ASN A 13 12.83 -3.21 1.59
N ALA A 14 11.58 -2.84 1.33
CA ALA A 14 10.92 -3.16 0.07
C ALA A 14 11.57 -2.43 -1.12
N GLU A 15 12.01 -1.18 -0.92
CA GLU A 15 12.76 -0.39 -1.89
C GLU A 15 14.08 -1.09 -2.26
N GLN A 16 14.89 -1.44 -1.26
CA GLN A 16 16.16 -2.14 -1.52
C GLN A 16 15.95 -3.49 -2.21
N PHE A 17 14.93 -4.26 -1.82
CA PHE A 17 14.68 -5.54 -2.45
C PHE A 17 14.28 -5.38 -3.92
N THR A 18 13.38 -4.45 -4.24
CA THR A 18 12.93 -4.22 -5.62
C THR A 18 14.04 -3.61 -6.48
N GLU A 19 14.84 -2.70 -5.93
CA GLU A 19 16.00 -2.09 -6.62
C GLU A 19 17.07 -3.14 -6.97
N SER A 20 17.24 -4.18 -6.15
CA SER A 20 18.23 -5.24 -6.42
C SER A 20 17.99 -5.98 -7.75
N PHE A 21 16.81 -5.89 -8.36
CA PHE A 21 16.51 -6.47 -9.68
C PHE A 21 16.91 -5.59 -10.86
N SER A 22 17.15 -4.30 -10.66
CA SER A 22 17.33 -3.31 -11.74
C SER A 22 18.55 -2.40 -11.59
N GLU A 23 19.28 -2.50 -10.48
CA GLU A 23 20.55 -1.79 -10.28
C GLU A 23 21.62 -2.20 -11.29
N THR A 24 22.69 -1.39 -11.42
CA THR A 24 23.76 -1.64 -12.41
C THR A 24 24.45 -3.00 -12.21
N ALA A 25 24.58 -3.42 -10.95
CA ALA A 25 25.07 -4.74 -10.57
C ALA A 25 23.90 -5.56 -9.99
N ALA A 26 22.87 -5.79 -10.81
CA ALA A 26 21.65 -6.46 -10.37
C ALA A 26 21.94 -7.85 -9.77
N THR A 27 21.24 -8.13 -8.67
CA THR A 27 21.18 -9.45 -8.06
C THR A 27 20.33 -10.36 -8.94
N ALA A 28 20.84 -11.55 -9.26
CA ALA A 28 20.11 -12.51 -10.07
C ALA A 28 19.22 -13.38 -9.16
N TYR A 29 17.91 -13.23 -9.27
CA TYR A 29 16.95 -14.10 -8.59
C TYR A 29 16.36 -15.11 -9.55
N TYR A 30 16.28 -16.36 -9.11
CA TYR A 30 15.67 -17.43 -9.87
C TYR A 30 14.57 -18.11 -9.05
N LEU A 31 13.40 -18.31 -9.66
CA LEU A 31 12.42 -19.26 -9.16
C LEU A 31 12.89 -20.66 -9.54
N PHE A 32 13.04 -21.56 -8.58
CA PHE A 32 13.34 -22.97 -8.85
C PHE A 32 12.14 -23.86 -8.59
N ILE A 33 12.11 -24.97 -9.31
CA ILE A 33 11.25 -26.11 -9.03
C ILE A 33 12.11 -27.33 -8.71
N GLY A 34 11.62 -28.19 -7.83
CA GLY A 34 12.35 -29.37 -7.40
C GLY A 34 11.45 -30.43 -6.78
N ARG A 35 12.11 -31.48 -6.33
CA ARG A 35 11.52 -32.68 -5.72
C ARG A 35 10.52 -33.37 -6.66
N PRO A 36 11.01 -34.15 -7.64
CA PRO A 36 10.16 -34.88 -8.56
C PRO A 36 9.48 -36.10 -7.95
N HIS A 37 9.98 -36.62 -6.83
CA HIS A 37 9.44 -37.77 -6.11
C HIS A 37 8.43 -37.34 -5.03
N ALA A 38 7.50 -38.24 -4.69
CA ALA A 38 6.46 -38.00 -3.68
C ALA A 38 7.04 -37.69 -2.29
N TRP A 39 6.28 -36.95 -1.47
CA TRP A 39 6.54 -36.92 -0.03
C TRP A 39 6.25 -38.31 0.55
N ALA A 40 7.26 -38.91 1.17
CA ALA A 40 7.21 -40.24 1.73
C ALA A 40 8.07 -40.33 2.99
N THR A 41 7.89 -41.39 3.77
CA THR A 41 8.89 -41.75 4.79
C THR A 41 10.00 -42.49 4.09
N ASP A 42 11.15 -41.82 3.92
CA ASP A 42 12.34 -42.43 3.37
C ASP A 42 13.29 -42.86 4.48
N ALA A 43 13.96 -43.99 4.29
CA ALA A 43 15.07 -44.38 5.14
C ALA A 43 16.36 -43.82 4.53
N ASP A 44 17.16 -43.12 5.33
CA ASP A 44 18.48 -42.72 4.89
C ASP A 44 19.39 -43.96 4.64
N PRO A 45 20.54 -43.80 3.97
CA PRO A 45 21.49 -44.90 3.74
C PRO A 45 22.01 -45.58 5.03
N GLN A 46 21.78 -44.99 6.20
CA GLN A 46 22.14 -45.49 7.52
C GLN A 46 20.97 -46.21 8.22
N GLY A 47 19.80 -46.30 7.56
CA GLY A 47 18.61 -46.98 8.05
C GLY A 47 17.74 -46.16 9.00
N VAL A 48 17.98 -44.85 9.12
CA VAL A 48 17.17 -43.94 9.92
C VAL A 48 15.99 -43.48 9.08
N SER A 49 14.77 -43.79 9.52
CA SER A 49 13.56 -43.31 8.86
C SER A 49 13.35 -41.83 9.12
N VAL A 50 13.31 -41.03 8.06
CA VAL A 50 12.91 -39.62 8.07
C VAL A 50 11.46 -39.54 7.60
N VAL A 51 10.57 -39.11 8.49
CA VAL A 51 9.14 -38.96 8.16
C VAL A 51 8.96 -37.63 7.44
N GLU A 52 8.91 -37.64 6.10
CA GLU A 52 8.80 -36.43 5.28
C GLU A 52 7.35 -36.09 4.87
N GLY A 53 6.34 -36.52 5.64
CA GLY A 53 4.93 -36.20 5.37
C GLY A 53 4.34 -36.94 4.15
N THR A 54 3.32 -36.36 3.52
CA THR A 54 2.64 -36.91 2.33
C THR A 54 2.28 -35.80 1.34
N ASP A 55 1.95 -36.15 0.09
CA ASP A 55 1.53 -35.14 -0.90
C ASP A 55 0.25 -34.37 -0.51
N SER A 56 -0.60 -34.95 0.35
CA SER A 56 -1.79 -34.27 0.90
C SER A 56 -1.51 -33.45 2.17
N ALA A 57 -0.34 -33.64 2.77
CA ALA A 57 0.11 -32.93 3.97
C ALA A 57 1.65 -32.83 3.91
N PRO A 58 2.17 -31.95 3.03
CA PRO A 58 3.61 -31.79 2.89
C PRO A 58 4.22 -31.26 4.19
N PRO A 59 5.47 -31.61 4.49
CA PRO A 59 6.12 -31.21 5.73
C PRO A 59 6.34 -29.68 5.71
N THR A 60 6.30 -29.08 6.89
CA THR A 60 6.70 -27.68 7.04
C THR A 60 8.19 -27.55 6.70
N PRO A 61 8.58 -26.61 5.81
CA PRO A 61 9.98 -26.41 5.46
C PRO A 61 10.84 -26.12 6.70
N TYR A 62 12.02 -26.76 6.78
CA TYR A 62 13.00 -26.51 7.83
C TYR A 62 13.94 -25.36 7.42
N ASP A 63 14.30 -24.49 8.37
CA ASP A 63 15.34 -23.47 8.19
C ASP A 63 16.66 -23.96 8.79
N THR A 64 17.38 -24.77 8.02
CA THR A 64 18.68 -25.34 8.42
C THR A 64 19.59 -25.45 7.20
N MET A 65 20.91 -25.49 7.43
CA MET A 65 21.88 -25.68 6.35
C MET A 65 21.66 -27.00 5.58
N GLY A 66 21.19 -28.06 6.25
CA GLY A 66 20.85 -29.31 5.58
C GLY A 66 19.68 -29.16 4.61
N ALA A 67 18.64 -28.42 5.01
CA ALA A 67 17.48 -28.17 4.15
C ALA A 67 17.86 -27.39 2.88
N GLU A 68 18.83 -26.48 2.95
CA GLU A 68 19.37 -25.79 1.78
C GLU A 68 20.05 -26.77 0.81
N PHE A 69 20.89 -27.68 1.32
CA PHE A 69 21.55 -28.70 0.49
C PHE A 69 20.53 -29.64 -0.16
N TYR A 70 19.52 -30.11 0.58
CA TYR A 70 18.47 -30.96 0.01
C TYR A 70 17.60 -30.20 -1.01
N ALA A 71 17.33 -28.92 -0.78
CA ALA A 71 16.64 -28.07 -1.77
C ALA A 71 17.45 -27.92 -3.06
N TRP A 72 18.77 -27.79 -2.95
CA TRP A 72 19.68 -27.69 -4.08
C TRP A 72 19.83 -29.01 -4.85
N ASP A 73 19.93 -30.14 -4.15
CA ASP A 73 20.09 -31.47 -4.74
C ASP A 73 18.81 -31.94 -5.44
N ASP A 74 17.64 -31.64 -4.87
CA ASP A 74 16.33 -32.00 -5.45
C ASP A 74 15.88 -31.07 -6.58
N MET A 75 16.61 -29.98 -6.83
CA MET A 75 16.21 -28.99 -7.84
C MET A 75 16.31 -29.58 -9.24
N ILE A 76 15.24 -29.38 -10.03
CA ILE A 76 15.15 -29.86 -11.41
C ILE A 76 15.72 -28.79 -12.35
N GLY A 77 15.25 -27.56 -12.15
CA GLY A 77 15.62 -26.41 -12.94
C GLY A 77 15.08 -25.13 -12.33
N MET A 78 15.49 -24.01 -12.91
CA MET A 78 15.17 -22.69 -12.40
C MET A 78 14.98 -21.69 -13.53
N LYS A 79 14.14 -20.69 -13.29
CA LYS A 79 13.79 -19.62 -14.22
C LYS A 79 14.06 -18.26 -13.61
N ILE A 80 14.74 -17.39 -14.34
CA ILE A 80 15.12 -16.06 -13.86
C ILE A 80 13.87 -15.21 -13.61
N ILE A 81 13.88 -14.45 -12.51
CA ILE A 81 12.88 -13.44 -12.19
C ILE A 81 13.44 -12.11 -12.66
N ALA A 82 12.80 -11.52 -13.67
CA ALA A 82 13.17 -10.23 -14.20
C ALA A 82 12.56 -9.10 -13.35
N SER A 83 13.07 -7.88 -13.48
CA SER A 83 12.50 -6.71 -12.82
C SER A 83 11.03 -6.45 -13.18
N THR A 84 10.59 -6.90 -14.37
CA THR A 84 9.18 -6.83 -14.81
C THR A 84 8.27 -7.83 -14.10
N ASP A 85 8.83 -8.84 -13.44
CA ASP A 85 8.11 -9.86 -12.68
C ASP A 85 7.93 -9.46 -11.20
N VAL A 86 8.39 -8.27 -10.83
CA VAL A 86 8.41 -7.76 -9.45
C VAL A 86 7.59 -6.48 -9.37
N SER A 87 6.78 -6.36 -8.32
CA SER A 87 6.01 -5.14 -8.12
C SER A 87 5.70 -4.84 -6.66
N TYR A 88 5.66 -3.55 -6.31
CA TYR A 88 5.06 -3.14 -5.05
C TYR A 88 3.57 -3.42 -5.09
N VAL A 89 3.05 -3.90 -3.96
CA VAL A 89 1.63 -4.14 -3.79
C VAL A 89 1.13 -3.60 -2.47
N ILE A 90 -0.16 -3.26 -2.44
CA ILE A 90 -0.90 -2.86 -1.24
C ILE A 90 -2.06 -3.83 -1.03
N PRO A 91 -2.60 -3.93 0.21
CA PRO A 91 -3.81 -4.70 0.45
C PRO A 91 -4.93 -4.26 -0.51
N ARG A 92 -5.53 -5.22 -1.21
CA ARG A 92 -6.63 -4.97 -2.13
C ARG A 92 -7.89 -4.70 -1.33
N ARG A 93 -8.57 -3.61 -1.67
CA ARG A 93 -9.86 -3.23 -1.09
C ARG A 93 -10.76 -2.78 -2.23
N ASP A 94 -11.68 -3.64 -2.65
CA ASP A 94 -12.62 -3.27 -3.70
C ASP A 94 -13.71 -2.37 -3.12
N TRP A 95 -14.08 -1.32 -3.85
CA TRP A 95 -15.20 -0.48 -3.45
C TRP A 95 -16.51 -1.28 -3.52
N THR A 96 -17.26 -1.24 -2.44
CA THR A 96 -18.60 -1.82 -2.29
C THR A 96 -19.56 -0.76 -1.74
N THR A 97 -20.72 -0.61 -2.39
CA THR A 97 -21.79 0.29 -1.93
C THR A 97 -22.29 -0.11 -0.53
N GLY A 98 -22.66 0.86 0.30
CA GLY A 98 -23.10 0.66 1.68
C GLY A 98 -21.96 0.42 2.69
N THR A 99 -20.70 0.44 2.24
CA THR A 99 -19.53 0.29 3.12
C THR A 99 -19.09 1.66 3.66
N THR A 100 -18.74 1.70 4.95
CA THR A 100 -18.12 2.88 5.56
C THR A 100 -16.60 2.71 5.49
N TYR A 101 -15.93 3.64 4.80
CA TYR A 101 -14.47 3.65 4.69
C TYR A 101 -13.86 4.61 5.69
N ASP A 102 -12.60 4.39 6.05
CA ASP A 102 -11.83 5.39 6.78
C ASP A 102 -11.46 6.54 5.84
N TYR A 103 -11.39 7.76 6.36
CA TYR A 103 -10.70 8.84 5.69
C TYR A 103 -9.23 8.86 6.12
N TYR A 104 -8.37 9.41 5.26
CA TYR A 104 -6.98 9.63 5.62
C TYR A 104 -6.85 10.60 6.80
N SER A 105 -6.07 10.21 7.81
CA SER A 105 -5.69 11.09 8.92
C SER A 105 -4.24 10.85 9.32
N HIS A 106 -3.46 11.93 9.41
CA HIS A 106 -2.02 11.87 9.72
C HIS A 106 -1.68 11.41 11.15
N ASP A 107 -2.66 11.41 12.05
CA ASP A 107 -2.51 11.17 13.49
C ASP A 107 -3.21 9.90 13.98
N ILE A 108 -3.51 8.95 13.07
CA ILE A 108 -4.04 7.63 13.46
C ILE A 108 -3.03 6.96 14.39
N ALA A 109 -3.45 6.69 15.63
CA ALA A 109 -2.62 6.14 16.68
C ALA A 109 -3.48 5.46 17.77
N THR A 110 -2.84 4.78 18.72
CA THR A 110 -3.53 4.31 19.93
C THR A 110 -4.13 5.51 20.69
N GLY A 111 -5.46 5.51 20.87
CA GLY A 111 -6.20 6.64 21.45
C GLY A 111 -6.79 7.62 20.42
N ALA A 112 -6.48 7.45 19.14
CA ALA A 112 -7.05 8.16 18.01
C ALA A 112 -7.24 7.17 16.84
N ALA A 113 -8.01 6.12 17.08
CA ALA A 113 -8.26 5.08 16.08
C ALA A 113 -9.09 5.62 14.91
N ALA A 114 -8.88 5.03 13.73
CA ALA A 114 -9.76 5.23 12.59
C ALA A 114 -11.16 4.64 12.88
N ASN A 115 -12.13 4.91 12.01
CA ASN A 115 -13.49 4.39 12.17
C ASN A 115 -13.54 2.85 12.08
N SER A 116 -12.65 2.24 11.29
CA SER A 116 -12.44 0.80 11.25
C SER A 116 -11.85 0.19 12.52
N GLY A 117 -11.40 1.02 13.48
CA GLY A 117 -10.66 0.59 14.67
C GLY A 117 -9.15 0.46 14.46
N ALA A 118 -8.64 0.77 13.27
CA ALA A 118 -7.21 0.77 13.00
C ALA A 118 -6.46 1.78 13.89
N THR A 119 -5.33 1.35 14.46
CA THR A 119 -4.44 2.18 15.31
C THR A 119 -3.11 2.52 14.64
N ASN A 120 -2.97 2.15 13.36
CA ASN A 120 -1.89 2.52 12.44
C ASN A 120 -2.54 2.94 11.11
N LEU A 121 -1.99 3.98 10.48
CA LEU A 121 -2.47 4.50 9.21
C LEU A 121 -2.61 3.42 8.12
N PHE A 122 -1.64 2.52 7.94
CA PHE A 122 -1.67 1.55 6.83
C PHE A 122 -2.60 0.36 7.07
N ASP A 123 -3.09 0.19 8.30
CA ASP A 123 -4.15 -0.79 8.61
C ASP A 123 -5.55 -0.20 8.37
N ALA A 124 -5.67 1.13 8.28
CA ALA A 124 -6.94 1.81 8.02
C ALA A 124 -7.42 1.55 6.57
N THR A 125 -8.74 1.62 6.37
CA THR A 125 -9.42 1.31 5.11
C THR A 125 -9.62 2.55 4.24
N PHE A 126 -8.57 3.38 4.12
CA PHE A 126 -8.66 4.70 3.49
C PHE A 126 -8.40 4.72 1.98
N HIS A 127 -8.23 3.56 1.35
CA HIS A 127 -8.12 3.44 -0.10
C HIS A 127 -9.00 2.32 -0.64
N VAL A 128 -9.42 2.47 -1.90
CA VAL A 128 -10.28 1.50 -2.60
C VAL A 128 -9.88 1.38 -4.07
N VAL A 129 -10.24 0.26 -4.67
CA VAL A 129 -10.16 -0.01 -6.10
C VAL A 129 -11.58 -0.01 -6.66
N ASN A 130 -11.85 0.77 -7.71
CA ASN A 130 -13.15 0.78 -8.36
C ASN A 130 -13.29 -0.37 -9.38
N SER A 131 -14.48 -0.47 -9.98
CA SER A 131 -14.82 -1.41 -11.05
C SER A 131 -13.96 -1.29 -12.33
N ASN A 132 -13.33 -0.14 -12.56
CA ASN A 132 -12.42 0.12 -13.70
C ASN A 132 -10.95 -0.22 -13.41
N ASN A 133 -10.61 -0.67 -12.19
CA ASN A 133 -9.24 -0.82 -11.68
C ASN A 133 -8.47 0.50 -11.49
N ASP A 134 -9.20 1.57 -11.18
CA ASP A 134 -8.62 2.81 -10.68
C ASP A 134 -8.59 2.78 -9.15
N VAL A 135 -7.50 3.30 -8.57
CA VAL A 135 -7.28 3.36 -7.13
C VAL A 135 -7.54 4.77 -6.62
N TYR A 136 -8.35 4.85 -5.57
CA TYR A 136 -8.74 6.10 -4.93
C TYR A 136 -8.37 6.11 -3.46
N LYS A 137 -8.02 7.30 -2.98
CA LYS A 137 -7.81 7.60 -1.58
C LYS A 137 -8.99 8.39 -1.03
N CYS A 138 -9.53 7.94 0.10
CA CYS A 138 -10.58 8.63 0.83
C CYS A 138 -9.99 9.82 1.60
N ILE A 139 -10.39 11.03 1.24
CA ILE A 139 -9.98 12.28 1.90
C ILE A 139 -11.00 12.66 2.98
N TRP A 140 -12.27 12.33 2.75
CA TRP A 140 -13.36 12.54 3.69
C TRP A 140 -14.45 11.50 3.48
N ASN A 141 -14.97 10.94 4.56
CA ASN A 141 -15.94 9.85 4.56
C ASN A 141 -17.33 10.29 5.07
N ASP A 142 -17.68 11.56 4.85
CA ASP A 142 -18.97 12.12 5.22
C ASP A 142 -19.35 11.88 6.70
N ALA A 143 -18.42 12.17 7.62
CA ALA A 143 -18.61 11.97 9.05
C ALA A 143 -18.98 10.51 9.44
N ASN A 144 -18.35 9.53 8.78
CA ASN A 144 -18.53 8.09 8.98
C ASN A 144 -19.90 7.54 8.53
N THR A 145 -20.53 8.14 7.53
CA THR A 145 -21.70 7.53 6.86
C THR A 145 -21.26 6.48 5.85
N ALA A 146 -22.20 5.66 5.35
CA ALA A 146 -21.89 4.66 4.32
C ALA A 146 -21.76 5.30 2.93
N SER A 147 -20.68 4.98 2.19
CA SER A 147 -20.54 5.41 0.81
C SER A 147 -21.55 4.70 -0.08
N THR A 148 -22.23 5.45 -0.94
CA THR A 148 -23.25 4.92 -1.87
C THR A 148 -22.91 5.20 -3.34
N THR A 149 -21.96 6.09 -3.60
CA THR A 149 -21.53 6.47 -4.95
C THR A 149 -20.08 6.04 -5.19
N GLU A 150 -19.85 5.23 -6.22
CA GLU A 150 -18.49 4.77 -6.58
C GLU A 150 -17.67 5.93 -7.20
N PRO A 151 -16.41 6.15 -6.79
CA PRO A 151 -15.55 7.13 -7.43
C PRO A 151 -15.09 6.68 -8.83
N THR A 152 -15.24 7.56 -9.81
CA THR A 152 -14.89 7.31 -11.23
C THR A 152 -14.11 8.45 -11.89
N SER A 153 -13.91 9.57 -11.20
CA SER A 153 -13.18 10.73 -11.75
C SER A 153 -11.67 10.49 -11.70
N THR A 154 -11.00 10.49 -12.83
CA THR A 154 -9.52 10.41 -12.93
C THR A 154 -8.83 11.77 -12.84
N SER A 155 -9.55 12.81 -12.40
CA SER A 155 -8.96 14.12 -12.18
C SER A 155 -7.92 14.10 -11.06
N ALA A 156 -6.83 14.85 -11.23
CA ALA A 156 -5.88 15.07 -10.14
C ALA A 156 -6.47 15.90 -8.99
N SER A 157 -7.62 16.56 -9.16
CA SER A 157 -8.31 17.25 -8.08
C SER A 157 -9.15 16.30 -7.23
N ILE A 158 -9.39 16.65 -5.98
CA ILE A 158 -10.28 15.90 -5.10
C ILE A 158 -11.72 16.06 -5.57
N ALA A 159 -12.40 14.94 -5.80
CA ALA A 159 -13.80 14.90 -6.21
C ALA A 159 -14.69 14.75 -4.98
N THR A 160 -15.70 15.61 -4.84
CA THR A 160 -16.80 15.41 -3.88
C THR A 160 -17.95 14.74 -4.61
N LEU A 161 -18.42 13.61 -4.09
CA LEU A 161 -19.51 12.83 -4.69
C LEU A 161 -20.87 13.18 -4.05
N ALA A 162 -21.95 12.65 -4.62
CA ALA A 162 -23.32 12.92 -4.19
C ALA A 162 -23.62 12.45 -2.76
N ASP A 163 -22.87 11.47 -2.27
CA ASP A 163 -22.96 10.93 -0.91
C ASP A 163 -22.09 11.69 0.11
N GLY A 164 -21.51 12.83 -0.27
CA GLY A 164 -20.68 13.66 0.61
C GLY A 164 -19.25 13.16 0.77
N TYR A 165 -18.91 11.98 0.24
CA TYR A 165 -17.54 11.49 0.25
C TYR A 165 -16.63 12.35 -0.62
N LYS A 166 -15.38 12.50 -0.19
CA LYS A 166 -14.32 13.12 -0.99
C LYS A 166 -13.26 12.09 -1.32
N TRP A 167 -13.03 11.88 -2.61
CA TRP A 167 -12.07 10.92 -3.13
C TRP A 167 -10.99 11.64 -3.95
N LYS A 168 -9.76 11.21 -3.78
CA LYS A 168 -8.62 11.59 -4.61
C LYS A 168 -8.24 10.41 -5.48
N TYR A 169 -8.23 10.61 -6.80
CA TYR A 169 -7.65 9.63 -7.73
C TYR A 169 -6.14 9.55 -7.51
N MET A 170 -5.62 8.32 -7.43
CA MET A 170 -4.21 8.05 -7.18
C MET A 170 -3.50 7.55 -8.44
N TYR A 171 -4.02 6.47 -9.05
CA TYR A 171 -3.50 5.85 -10.27
C TYR A 171 -4.52 4.84 -10.83
N SER A 172 -4.33 4.43 -12.09
CA SER A 172 -5.04 3.33 -12.72
C SER A 172 -4.10 2.16 -12.95
N LEU A 173 -4.58 0.93 -12.74
CA LEU A 173 -3.86 -0.25 -13.19
C LEU A 173 -3.99 -0.40 -14.69
N THR A 174 -2.87 -0.67 -15.36
CA THR A 174 -2.91 -1.19 -16.74
C THR A 174 -3.50 -2.60 -16.77
N ALA A 175 -4.00 -3.03 -17.92
CA ALA A 175 -4.51 -4.40 -18.09
C ALA A 175 -3.44 -5.46 -17.75
N ALA A 176 -2.17 -5.20 -18.06
CA ALA A 176 -1.08 -6.10 -17.74
C ALA A 176 -0.82 -6.18 -16.23
N GLU A 177 -0.82 -5.06 -15.52
CA GLU A 177 -0.68 -5.04 -14.05
C GLU A 177 -1.86 -5.70 -13.35
N ALA A 178 -3.08 -5.49 -13.84
CA ALA A 178 -4.28 -6.12 -13.30
C ALA A 178 -4.27 -7.65 -13.50
N ILE A 179 -3.66 -8.16 -14.58
CA ILE A 179 -3.52 -9.60 -14.80
C ILE A 179 -2.37 -10.17 -13.96
N ASN A 180 -1.24 -9.47 -13.90
CA ASN A 180 -0.01 -10.01 -13.33
C ASN A 180 0.16 -9.74 -11.82
N PHE A 181 -0.48 -8.71 -11.29
CA PHE A 181 -0.21 -8.21 -9.93
C PHE A 181 -1.49 -7.86 -9.16
N LYS A 182 -2.59 -8.54 -9.46
CA LYS A 182 -3.84 -8.47 -8.70
C LYS A 182 -4.22 -9.86 -8.20
N SER A 183 -4.28 -10.03 -6.88
CA SER A 183 -4.76 -11.24 -6.22
C SER A 183 -6.06 -10.95 -5.44
N THR A 184 -6.51 -11.91 -4.64
CA THR A 184 -7.61 -11.68 -3.68
C THR A 184 -7.24 -10.65 -2.63
N ASP A 185 -5.97 -10.65 -2.20
CA ASP A 185 -5.52 -9.93 -1.00
C ASP A 185 -4.67 -8.71 -1.33
N PHE A 186 -4.03 -8.67 -2.51
CA PHE A 186 -3.06 -7.65 -2.88
C PHE A 186 -3.30 -7.12 -4.29
N ILE A 187 -2.92 -5.86 -4.51
CA ILE A 187 -2.99 -5.19 -5.81
C ILE A 187 -1.75 -4.32 -6.04
N HIS A 188 -1.30 -4.26 -7.29
CA HIS A 188 -0.23 -3.38 -7.75
C HIS A 188 -0.42 -1.93 -7.27
N VAL A 189 0.69 -1.30 -6.87
CA VAL A 189 0.76 0.14 -6.61
C VAL A 189 1.85 0.80 -7.44
N SER A 190 1.50 1.93 -8.04
CA SER A 190 2.40 2.81 -8.77
C SER A 190 1.99 4.26 -8.55
N THR A 191 2.89 5.17 -8.93
CA THR A 191 2.65 6.62 -8.85
C THR A 191 2.30 7.14 -10.25
N ASP A 192 1.10 7.69 -10.40
CA ASP A 192 0.70 8.39 -11.62
C ASP A 192 1.45 9.74 -11.72
N SER A 193 2.14 9.96 -12.83
CA SER A 193 2.99 11.14 -13.02
C SER A 193 2.21 12.45 -13.09
N THR A 194 0.96 12.42 -13.56
CA THR A 194 0.08 13.60 -13.63
C THR A 194 -0.43 13.97 -12.25
N VAL A 195 -0.83 12.97 -11.46
CA VAL A 195 -1.27 13.18 -10.07
C VAL A 195 -0.10 13.66 -9.21
N SER A 196 1.08 13.07 -9.39
CA SER A 196 2.29 13.44 -8.66
C SER A 196 2.73 14.87 -8.94
N ALA A 197 2.74 15.29 -10.21
CA ALA A 197 3.08 16.66 -10.60
C ALA A 197 2.07 17.70 -10.12
N ALA A 198 0.81 17.32 -9.90
CA ALA A 198 -0.25 18.19 -9.39
C ALA A 198 -0.31 18.25 -7.86
N ALA A 199 0.45 17.41 -7.14
CA ALA A 199 0.48 17.41 -5.69
C ALA A 199 1.10 18.70 -5.14
N VAL A 200 0.50 19.25 -4.08
CA VAL A 200 0.96 20.48 -3.44
C VAL A 200 1.33 20.16 -2.00
N ASP A 201 2.59 20.45 -1.65
CA ASP A 201 3.12 20.19 -0.30
C ASP A 201 2.34 20.96 0.77
N GLY A 202 1.85 20.24 1.77
CA GLY A 202 1.08 20.81 2.88
C GLY A 202 -0.25 21.46 2.50
N ALA A 203 -0.83 21.21 1.32
CA ALA A 203 -2.17 21.70 0.98
C ALA A 203 -3.25 21.03 1.85
N LEU A 204 -4.09 21.83 2.50
CA LEU A 204 -5.11 21.35 3.43
C LEU A 204 -6.44 21.05 2.71
N ASP A 205 -7.04 19.89 3.00
CA ASP A 205 -8.30 19.46 2.38
C ASP A 205 -9.44 19.20 3.37
N THR A 206 -9.09 18.80 4.59
CA THR A 206 -10.06 18.30 5.60
C THR A 206 -9.84 18.97 6.94
N VAL A 207 -10.94 19.43 7.55
CA VAL A 207 -11.02 19.88 8.94
C VAL A 207 -12.19 19.15 9.59
N VAL A 208 -11.89 18.40 10.65
CA VAL A 208 -12.87 17.61 11.40
C VAL A 208 -13.37 18.40 12.60
N VAL A 209 -14.68 18.47 12.78
CA VAL A 209 -15.28 19.04 13.99
C VAL A 209 -15.24 18.00 15.10
N VAL A 210 -14.31 18.13 16.04
CA VAL A 210 -14.25 17.27 17.23
C VAL A 210 -15.23 17.79 18.30
N ALA A 211 -15.34 19.10 18.43
CA ALA A 211 -16.37 19.77 19.22
C ALA A 211 -16.78 21.09 18.57
N GLY A 212 -18.09 21.31 18.40
CA GLY A 212 -18.61 22.52 17.74
C GLY A 212 -18.53 23.79 18.59
N GLY A 213 -18.25 23.67 19.89
CA GLY A 213 -18.32 24.77 20.85
C GLY A 213 -19.74 25.28 21.06
N SER A 214 -19.86 26.51 21.57
CA SER A 214 -21.17 27.13 21.85
C SER A 214 -21.13 28.65 21.67
N SER A 215 -22.33 29.24 21.60
CA SER A 215 -22.55 30.69 21.52
C SER A 215 -21.96 31.37 20.27
N TYR A 216 -21.74 30.61 19.19
CA TYR A 216 -21.45 31.19 17.88
C TYR A 216 -22.74 31.79 17.30
N THR A 217 -22.76 33.11 17.13
CA THR A 217 -23.88 33.81 16.48
C THR A 217 -23.41 34.49 15.20
N LEU A 218 -24.34 34.66 14.28
CA LEU A 218 -24.12 35.16 12.93
C LEU A 218 -24.80 36.52 12.77
N SER A 219 -24.17 37.44 12.06
CA SER A 219 -24.82 38.69 11.66
C SER A 219 -25.85 38.44 10.56
N THR A 220 -25.58 37.49 9.66
CA THR A 220 -26.47 37.04 8.59
C THR A 220 -26.18 35.58 8.19
N GLY A 221 -27.14 34.90 7.56
CA GLY A 221 -26.94 33.58 6.95
C GLY A 221 -26.74 32.44 7.96
N SER A 222 -25.97 31.42 7.54
CA SER A 222 -25.69 30.20 8.32
C SER A 222 -24.19 29.88 8.43
N THR A 223 -23.31 30.74 7.92
CA THR A 223 -21.86 30.47 7.82
C THR A 223 -21.00 31.65 8.26
N ILE A 224 -19.86 31.34 8.90
CA ILE A 224 -18.77 32.29 9.13
C ILE A 224 -17.65 31.95 8.14
N THR A 225 -17.20 32.92 7.37
CA THR A 225 -16.24 32.72 6.27
C THR A 225 -14.93 33.47 6.49
N GLY A 226 -13.91 33.16 5.69
CA GLY A 226 -12.62 33.86 5.74
C GLY A 226 -11.83 33.62 7.02
N ILE A 227 -12.05 32.46 7.66
CA ILE A 227 -11.36 32.09 8.89
C ILE A 227 -9.97 31.60 8.51
N PRO A 228 -8.88 32.22 9.00
CA PRO A 228 -7.53 31.80 8.67
C PRO A 228 -7.19 30.48 9.37
N ILE A 229 -6.62 29.54 8.62
CA ILE A 229 -6.02 28.33 9.19
C ILE A 229 -4.58 28.69 9.59
N ARG A 230 -4.28 28.68 10.90
CA ARG A 230 -2.97 29.06 11.43
C ARG A 230 -2.04 27.83 11.45
N GLY A 231 -0.74 28.05 11.58
CA GLY A 231 0.24 26.97 11.55
C GLY A 231 1.58 27.42 11.01
N ASP A 232 2.33 26.47 10.48
CA ASP A 232 3.62 26.65 9.80
C ASP A 232 3.46 26.65 8.28
N TYR A 233 2.79 27.65 7.73
CA TYR A 233 2.50 27.72 6.30
C TYR A 233 3.52 28.52 5.50
N SER A 234 3.70 28.15 4.24
CA SER A 234 4.31 29.02 3.22
C SER A 234 3.26 29.92 2.55
N THR A 235 2.04 29.40 2.40
CA THR A 235 0.87 30.14 1.89
C THR A 235 -0.32 29.93 2.81
N LEU A 236 -0.89 31.04 3.31
CA LEU A 236 -2.00 30.99 4.27
C LEU A 236 -3.26 30.38 3.63
N GLY A 237 -3.92 29.51 4.39
CA GLY A 237 -5.14 28.81 4.02
C GLY A 237 -6.34 29.42 4.75
N TYR A 238 -7.53 29.17 4.21
CA TYR A 238 -8.77 29.70 4.75
C TYR A 238 -9.85 28.62 4.77
N CYS A 239 -10.77 28.73 5.72
CA CYS A 239 -11.95 27.90 5.77
C CYS A 239 -13.23 28.72 6.03
N THR A 240 -14.34 28.04 5.79
CA THR A 240 -15.68 28.46 6.15
C THR A 240 -16.25 27.44 7.12
N VAL A 241 -16.90 27.92 8.18
CA VAL A 241 -17.64 27.07 9.11
C VAL A 241 -19.14 27.29 8.93
N THR A 242 -19.92 26.21 9.06
CA THR A 242 -21.37 26.25 9.14
C THR A 242 -21.79 26.21 10.60
N ILE A 243 -22.72 27.06 11.00
CA ILE A 243 -23.26 27.12 12.36
C ILE A 243 -24.67 26.55 12.37
N ALA A 244 -24.93 25.63 13.30
CA ALA A 244 -26.26 25.12 13.60
C ALA A 244 -26.51 25.22 15.11
N SER A 245 -27.64 25.82 15.50
CA SER A 245 -28.04 25.95 16.91
C SER A 245 -26.97 26.55 17.83
N GLY A 246 -26.18 27.51 17.32
CA GLY A 246 -25.14 28.19 18.09
C GLY A 246 -23.80 27.44 18.20
N ALA A 247 -23.63 26.32 17.52
CA ALA A 247 -22.40 25.52 17.48
C ALA A 247 -21.93 25.29 16.04
N ILE A 248 -20.63 25.07 15.85
CA ILE A 248 -20.07 24.70 14.54
C ILE A 248 -20.51 23.27 14.20
N SER A 249 -21.18 23.09 13.07
CA SER A 249 -21.65 21.80 12.58
C SER A 249 -20.79 21.20 11.48
N ALA A 250 -20.14 22.04 10.67
CA ALA A 250 -19.27 21.61 9.58
C ALA A 250 -18.19 22.65 9.28
N VAL A 251 -17.08 22.20 8.69
CA VAL A 251 -16.00 23.06 8.20
C VAL A 251 -15.63 22.66 6.78
N THR A 252 -15.50 23.65 5.91
CA THR A 252 -15.02 23.47 4.54
C THR A 252 -13.78 24.32 4.33
N VAL A 253 -12.67 23.69 3.93
CA VAL A 253 -11.48 24.43 3.48
C VAL A 253 -11.81 25.12 2.17
N THR A 254 -11.72 26.44 2.14
CA THR A 254 -12.02 27.27 0.96
C THR A 254 -10.75 27.65 0.19
N THR A 255 -9.61 27.66 0.87
CA THR A 255 -8.29 27.82 0.26
C THR A 255 -7.33 26.93 1.01
N ALA A 256 -6.79 25.92 0.34
CA ALA A 256 -5.94 24.90 0.95
C ALA A 256 -4.65 25.47 1.57
N GLY A 257 -4.13 26.55 1.00
CA GLY A 257 -2.80 27.06 1.33
C GLY A 257 -1.70 26.07 0.91
N ALA A 258 -0.51 26.23 1.47
CA ALA A 258 0.64 25.36 1.19
C ALA A 258 1.66 25.39 2.34
N GLY A 259 2.48 24.34 2.40
CA GLY A 259 3.63 24.22 3.29
C GLY A 259 3.32 23.82 4.73
N TYR A 260 2.06 23.53 5.07
CA TYR A 260 1.69 23.11 6.42
C TYR A 260 2.29 21.75 6.78
N THR A 261 2.95 21.68 7.93
CA THR A 261 3.24 20.42 8.64
C THR A 261 2.52 20.35 10.00
N TYR A 262 1.97 21.49 10.43
CA TYR A 262 1.17 21.70 11.63
C TYR A 262 0.16 22.81 11.39
N ALA A 263 -1.11 22.56 11.72
CA ALA A 263 -2.18 23.53 11.49
C ALA A 263 -3.21 23.51 12.63
N TYR A 264 -3.81 24.67 12.90
CA TYR A 264 -4.83 24.82 13.93
C TYR A 264 -5.77 26.00 13.64
N ILE A 265 -6.95 25.96 14.23
CA ILE A 265 -7.95 27.05 14.18
C ILE A 265 -8.43 27.28 15.62
N ARG A 266 -8.38 28.52 16.12
CA ARG A 266 -8.86 28.86 17.46
C ARG A 266 -10.26 29.42 17.39
N SER A 267 -11.01 29.33 18.50
CA SER A 267 -12.30 30.01 18.61
C SER A 267 -12.21 31.51 18.31
N ALA A 268 -11.11 32.16 18.71
CA ALA A 268 -10.87 33.57 18.40
C ALA A 268 -10.73 33.86 16.89
N ASP A 269 -10.14 32.94 16.12
CA ASP A 269 -10.04 33.10 14.65
C ASP A 269 -11.42 32.91 14.00
N VAL A 270 -12.28 32.04 14.56
CA VAL A 270 -13.68 31.89 14.13
C VAL A 270 -14.49 33.16 14.44
N VAL A 271 -14.38 33.70 15.66
CA VAL A 271 -15.09 34.93 16.08
C VAL A 271 -14.61 36.17 15.31
N ALA A 272 -13.38 36.16 14.80
CA ALA A 272 -12.85 37.21 13.93
C ALA A 272 -13.21 37.03 12.45
N GLY A 273 -13.86 35.93 12.08
CA GLY A 273 -14.27 35.65 10.71
C GLY A 273 -15.38 36.56 10.22
N THR A 274 -15.60 36.55 8.90
CA THR A 274 -16.68 37.31 8.26
C THR A 274 -18.03 36.73 8.65
N ASN A 275 -18.99 37.61 8.97
CA ASN A 275 -20.34 37.31 9.49
C ASN A 275 -20.43 36.81 10.94
N ALA A 276 -19.32 36.72 11.67
CA ALA A 276 -19.37 36.47 13.11
C ALA A 276 -20.00 37.68 13.85
N ALA A 277 -20.90 37.42 14.81
CA ALA A 277 -21.60 38.46 15.57
C ALA A 277 -21.59 38.24 17.10
N GLY A 278 -20.95 37.17 17.59
CA GLY A 278 -20.95 36.82 19.01
C GLY A 278 -19.63 36.22 19.47
N GLY A 279 -19.45 36.12 20.79
CA GLY A 279 -18.22 35.64 21.43
C GLY A 279 -18.14 34.12 21.57
N GLY A 280 -18.49 33.37 20.53
CA GLY A 280 -18.50 31.91 20.56
C GLY A 280 -17.15 31.31 21.00
N SER A 281 -17.19 30.19 21.72
CA SER A 281 -15.99 29.59 22.31
C SER A 281 -16.07 28.07 22.42
N GLY A 282 -14.93 27.44 22.72
CA GLY A 282 -14.85 26.01 23.02
C GLY A 282 -14.91 25.10 21.79
N CYS A 283 -14.73 25.64 20.58
CA CYS A 283 -14.60 24.78 19.40
C CYS A 283 -13.28 23.99 19.45
N ASN A 284 -13.34 22.73 19.04
CA ASN A 284 -12.19 21.89 18.77
C ASN A 284 -12.27 21.42 17.32
N LEU A 285 -11.43 22.03 16.47
CA LEU A 285 -11.37 21.77 15.04
C LEU A 285 -10.03 21.13 14.71
N LYS A 286 -10.06 19.87 14.27
CA LYS A 286 -8.87 19.09 13.93
C LYS A 286 -8.57 19.25 12.44
N VAL A 287 -7.47 19.93 12.12
CA VAL A 287 -7.00 20.07 10.75
C VAL A 287 -6.19 18.82 10.37
N ILE A 288 -6.48 18.23 9.21
CA ILE A 288 -5.74 17.07 8.71
C ILE A 288 -4.61 17.54 7.80
N ILE A 289 -3.37 17.21 8.18
CA ILE A 289 -2.17 17.49 7.38
C ILE A 289 -2.01 16.39 6.32
N PRO A 290 -1.75 16.71 5.05
CA PRO A 290 -1.50 15.71 4.01
C PRO A 290 -0.14 15.01 4.21
N PRO A 291 0.14 13.93 3.47
CA PRO A 291 1.48 13.38 3.38
C PRO A 291 2.49 14.42 2.87
N LYS A 292 3.78 14.19 3.14
CA LYS A 292 4.86 15.03 2.64
C LYS A 292 4.76 15.17 1.11
N ASN A 293 4.93 16.40 0.61
CA ASN A 293 4.78 16.80 -0.80
C ASN A 293 3.34 16.76 -1.34
N GLY A 294 2.34 16.41 -0.51
CA GLY A 294 0.93 16.43 -0.86
C GLY A 294 0.38 15.08 -1.31
N HIS A 295 -0.96 15.02 -1.42
CA HIS A 295 -1.69 13.82 -1.82
C HIS A 295 -1.40 13.40 -3.26
N GLY A 296 -0.91 12.17 -3.43
CA GLY A 296 -0.61 11.54 -4.71
C GLY A 296 0.81 11.81 -5.23
N TYR A 297 1.65 12.52 -4.48
CA TYR A 297 3.05 12.76 -4.86
C TYR A 297 3.85 11.46 -5.02
N ASP A 298 3.71 10.55 -4.04
CA ASP A 298 4.33 9.22 -4.03
C ASP A 298 3.29 8.23 -3.50
N ALA A 299 2.47 7.71 -4.41
CA ALA A 299 1.37 6.81 -4.07
C ALA A 299 1.88 5.50 -3.45
N VAL A 300 3.05 5.01 -3.86
CA VAL A 300 3.67 3.80 -3.29
C VAL A 300 3.94 4.01 -1.80
N LYS A 301 4.58 5.12 -1.39
CA LYS A 301 4.81 5.41 0.03
C LYS A 301 3.54 5.79 0.78
N GLU A 302 2.65 6.55 0.14
CA GLU A 302 1.43 7.09 0.75
C GLU A 302 0.39 6.02 1.07
N LEU A 303 0.30 4.96 0.25
CA LEU A 303 -0.66 3.86 0.42
C LEU A 303 -0.07 2.63 1.13
N GLY A 304 1.21 2.67 1.51
CA GLY A 304 1.86 1.59 2.25
C GLY A 304 2.35 0.44 1.37
N GLY A 305 2.91 0.75 0.20
CA GLY A 305 3.54 -0.19 -0.73
C GLY A 305 4.85 -0.79 -0.21
N TYR A 306 4.80 -1.47 0.94
CA TYR A 306 5.93 -2.19 1.52
C TYR A 306 5.81 -3.72 1.40
N PHE A 307 4.78 -4.20 0.71
CA PHE A 307 4.72 -5.59 0.25
C PHE A 307 5.25 -5.66 -1.18
N VAL A 308 5.95 -6.74 -1.51
CA VAL A 308 6.46 -7.01 -2.86
C VAL A 308 5.87 -8.32 -3.35
N MET A 309 5.28 -8.28 -4.55
CA MET A 309 4.79 -9.45 -5.25
C MET A 309 5.77 -9.85 -6.33
N LEU A 310 6.15 -11.13 -6.34
CA LEU A 310 6.88 -11.77 -7.43
C LEU A 310 5.89 -12.62 -8.21
N ASN A 311 5.74 -12.35 -9.51
CA ASN A 311 4.89 -13.16 -10.38
C ASN A 311 5.73 -13.80 -11.48
N LYS A 312 5.93 -15.12 -11.38
CA LYS A 312 6.61 -15.89 -12.41
C LYS A 312 5.80 -17.09 -12.84
N SER A 313 5.50 -17.14 -14.14
CA SER A 313 4.86 -18.28 -14.76
C SER A 313 5.90 -19.24 -15.34
N LEU A 314 5.65 -20.55 -15.20
CA LEU A 314 6.39 -21.63 -15.85
C LEU A 314 5.52 -22.15 -17.00
N VAL A 315 5.97 -21.96 -18.25
CA VAL A 315 5.14 -22.28 -19.43
C VAL A 315 5.73 -23.40 -20.27
N GLY A 316 5.14 -24.58 -20.15
CA GLY A 316 5.45 -25.70 -21.03
C GLY A 316 6.91 -26.18 -20.88
N LEU A 317 7.51 -26.54 -22.02
CA LEU A 317 8.92 -26.88 -22.11
C LEU A 317 9.75 -25.60 -22.24
N GLU A 318 10.60 -25.31 -21.27
CA GLU A 318 11.45 -24.11 -21.29
C GLU A 318 12.93 -24.44 -21.42
N GLY A 319 13.67 -23.56 -22.10
CA GLY A 319 15.10 -23.76 -22.38
C GLY A 319 15.35 -24.99 -23.26
N THR A 320 16.48 -25.67 -23.06
CA THR A 320 16.79 -26.94 -23.75
C THR A 320 16.22 -28.13 -22.98
N SER A 321 14.93 -28.05 -22.60
CA SER A 321 14.27 -28.94 -21.61
C SER A 321 14.82 -28.75 -20.19
N ASP A 322 15.09 -27.51 -19.79
CA ASP A 322 15.58 -27.18 -18.46
C ASP A 322 14.46 -27.27 -17.43
N ILE A 323 13.25 -26.89 -17.84
CA ILE A 323 11.99 -27.14 -17.15
C ILE A 323 11.12 -27.97 -18.09
N THR A 324 10.64 -29.12 -17.62
CA THR A 324 9.86 -30.08 -18.41
C THR A 324 8.42 -30.15 -17.91
N VAL A 325 7.50 -30.53 -18.81
CA VAL A 325 6.09 -30.76 -18.47
C VAL A 325 5.81 -32.18 -18.00
N SER A 326 6.80 -33.08 -18.11
CA SER A 326 6.65 -34.50 -17.78
C SER A 326 6.97 -34.82 -16.33
N ASN A 327 7.66 -33.91 -15.64
CA ASN A 327 8.04 -34.11 -14.25
C ASN A 327 7.02 -33.43 -13.34
N ASP A 328 6.56 -34.15 -12.32
CA ASP A 328 5.95 -33.51 -11.16
C ASP A 328 7.00 -32.67 -10.42
N PHE A 329 6.55 -31.65 -9.69
CA PHE A 329 7.38 -30.93 -8.73
C PHE A 329 6.59 -30.70 -7.45
N ARG A 330 7.28 -30.78 -6.31
CA ARG A 330 6.69 -30.64 -4.97
C ARG A 330 7.35 -29.55 -4.13
N ARG A 331 8.43 -28.96 -4.65
CA ARG A 331 9.17 -27.87 -4.01
C ARG A 331 9.30 -26.71 -4.99
N ILE A 332 9.04 -25.52 -4.49
CA ILE A 332 9.33 -24.25 -5.15
C ILE A 332 10.15 -23.40 -4.19
N GLY A 333 11.01 -22.54 -4.72
CA GLY A 333 11.72 -21.58 -3.90
C GLY A 333 12.50 -20.56 -4.73
N LEU A 334 13.22 -19.68 -4.05
CA LEU A 334 14.01 -18.63 -4.66
C LEU A 334 15.49 -18.90 -4.44
N VAL A 335 16.29 -18.75 -5.48
CA VAL A 335 17.75 -18.78 -5.43
C VAL A 335 18.27 -17.40 -5.73
N ARG A 336 19.21 -16.93 -4.93
CA ARG A 336 19.94 -15.68 -5.15
C ARG A 336 21.33 -15.98 -5.68
N ASP A 337 21.71 -15.29 -6.76
CA ASP A 337 23.02 -15.34 -7.41
C ASP A 337 23.59 -16.74 -7.65
N PRO A 338 22.83 -17.68 -8.27
CA PRO A 338 23.40 -18.99 -8.61
C PRO A 338 24.54 -18.84 -9.61
N TYR A 339 25.65 -19.55 -9.39
CA TYR A 339 26.75 -19.60 -10.37
C TYR A 339 26.47 -20.58 -11.50
N ASN A 340 27.07 -20.31 -12.66
CA ASN A 340 27.13 -21.32 -13.72
C ASN A 340 28.00 -22.49 -13.25
N TYR A 341 27.63 -23.70 -13.66
CA TYR A 341 28.32 -24.92 -13.22
C TYR A 341 29.84 -24.84 -13.48
N GLY A 342 30.62 -25.07 -12.42
CA GLY A 342 32.09 -25.07 -12.48
C GLY A 342 32.73 -23.69 -12.64
N THR A 343 31.98 -22.60 -12.45
CA THR A 343 32.51 -21.22 -12.52
C THR A 343 32.12 -20.40 -11.29
N THR A 344 32.67 -19.19 -11.19
CA THR A 344 32.27 -18.16 -10.21
C THR A 344 31.41 -17.07 -10.85
N THR A 345 30.95 -17.30 -12.09
CA THR A 345 30.14 -16.34 -12.84
C THR A 345 28.67 -16.59 -12.54
N VAL A 346 27.98 -15.57 -12.03
CA VAL A 346 26.53 -15.59 -11.79
C VAL A 346 25.77 -15.92 -13.08
N ALA A 347 24.73 -16.74 -12.96
CA ALA A 347 23.88 -17.13 -14.06
C ALA A 347 23.03 -15.94 -14.54
N SER A 348 22.93 -15.80 -15.86
CA SER A 348 22.16 -14.74 -16.51
C SER A 348 21.16 -15.25 -17.55
N ALA A 349 21.14 -16.55 -17.82
CA ALA A 349 20.21 -17.13 -18.78
C ALA A 349 18.80 -17.24 -18.21
N THR A 350 17.78 -17.11 -19.07
CA THR A 350 16.37 -17.14 -18.65
C THR A 350 15.98 -18.41 -17.90
N THR A 351 16.58 -19.55 -18.27
CA THR A 351 16.39 -20.83 -17.58
C THR A 351 17.74 -21.52 -17.37
N ARG A 352 17.79 -22.38 -16.35
CA ARG A 352 18.92 -23.24 -16.05
C ARG A 352 18.42 -24.61 -15.59
N ARG A 353 19.03 -25.66 -16.11
CA ARG A 353 18.90 -27.03 -15.61
C ARG A 353 19.86 -27.28 -14.46
N GLN A 354 19.38 -27.95 -13.41
CA GLN A 354 20.22 -28.44 -12.32
C GLN A 354 20.53 -29.94 -12.43
N LEU A 355 19.68 -30.70 -13.14
CA LEU A 355 19.88 -32.14 -13.35
C LEU A 355 21.21 -32.44 -14.06
N LYS A 356 22.04 -33.26 -13.41
CA LYS A 356 23.25 -33.85 -13.98
C LYS A 356 23.03 -35.33 -14.25
N VAL A 357 23.23 -35.76 -15.50
CA VAL A 357 23.30 -37.19 -15.82
C VAL A 357 24.60 -37.74 -15.24
N VAL A 358 24.50 -38.57 -14.21
CA VAL A 358 25.64 -39.38 -13.76
C VAL A 358 25.65 -40.62 -14.63
N LEU A 359 26.59 -40.70 -15.57
CA LEU A 359 26.93 -41.95 -16.21
C LEU A 359 27.42 -42.89 -15.10
N GLY A 360 26.62 -43.91 -14.78
CA GLY A 360 27.00 -44.94 -13.82
C GLY A 360 28.34 -45.55 -14.25
N ALA A 361 29.27 -45.59 -13.31
CA ALA A 361 30.55 -46.29 -13.48
C ALA A 361 30.33 -47.80 -13.63
#